data_AF-A0A3N5PQD8-F1
#
_entry.id   AF-A0A3N5PQD8-F1
#
_cell.length_a   1.000
_cell.length_b   1.000
_cell.length_c   1.000
_cell.angle_alpha   90.00
_cell.angle_beta   90.00
_cell.angle_gamma   90.00
#
_symmetry.space_group_name_H-M   'P 1'
#
loop_
_entity.id
_entity.type
_entity.pdbx_description
1 polymer ?
#
loop_
_entity_poly.entity_id
_entity_poly.type
_entity_poly.pdbx_seq_one_letter_code
_entity_poly.pdbx_strand_id
1 'polypeptide(L)'
;MLQEIHIEGFRGIKDLRLSFLGADGKPSKLVVLGGPNGSGKTAVLEAVLLAAGNRDLARGQFGKGAIHAGCNDYKITAIFAGKTGPYTVEYSAATSPKPFKVDCDYFSSWRAPKLVGALGITAGKKGNRPLRNEENRIWNIKQYLINARAYQTMSTPDSPIDGSQYSEVINRVNDVWKMFYPSSNQSFSVDPAGQDPSDGFDVFLNLSDNIKVPLDALSSGQVEIFALAGSMLPDTYPVSLICIDE
;
A
#
# COMPACT_ATOMS: atom_id res chain seq x y z
N MET A 1 -15.92 7.52 -1.46
CA MET A 1 -14.99 7.70 -2.60
C MET A 1 -14.77 9.18 -2.85
N LEU A 2 -13.56 9.62 -3.20
CA LEU A 2 -13.26 11.03 -3.48
C LEU A 2 -13.97 11.48 -4.78
N GLN A 3 -14.61 12.64 -4.76
CA GLN A 3 -15.30 13.25 -5.89
C GLN A 3 -14.56 14.47 -6.39
N GLU A 4 -14.15 15.35 -5.47
CA GLU A 4 -13.48 16.60 -5.79
C GLU A 4 -12.47 16.96 -4.71
N ILE A 5 -11.41 17.67 -5.08
CA ILE A 5 -10.50 18.32 -4.15
C ILE A 5 -10.14 19.73 -4.66
N HIS A 6 -10.13 20.70 -3.75
CA HIS A 6 -9.61 22.04 -3.96
C HIS A 6 -8.48 22.27 -2.95
N ILE A 7 -7.33 22.65 -3.46
CA ILE A 7 -6.09 22.85 -2.70
C ILE A 7 -5.68 24.30 -2.88
N GLU A 8 -5.52 25.03 -1.79
CA GLU A 8 -5.12 26.44 -1.76
C GLU A 8 -3.89 26.59 -0.86
N GLY A 9 -2.84 27.24 -1.36
CA GLY A 9 -1.66 27.60 -0.58
C GLY A 9 -0.89 26.43 0.02
N PHE A 10 -1.00 25.21 -0.50
CA PHE A 10 -0.36 24.01 0.05
C PHE A 10 0.89 23.61 -0.73
N ARG A 11 2.06 23.71 -0.09
CA ARG A 11 3.37 23.28 -0.61
C ARG A 11 3.69 23.90 -1.97
N GLY A 12 3.84 23.09 -3.02
CA GLY A 12 4.09 23.58 -4.38
C GLY A 12 2.85 24.13 -5.08
N ILE A 13 1.67 24.05 -4.45
CA ILE A 13 0.38 24.37 -5.05
C ILE A 13 -0.17 25.67 -4.47
N LYS A 14 -0.35 26.68 -5.33
CA LYS A 14 -0.98 27.95 -4.94
C LYS A 14 -2.52 27.85 -4.96
N ASP A 15 -3.09 27.33 -6.03
CA ASP A 15 -4.51 27.02 -6.18
C ASP A 15 -4.65 25.90 -7.21
N LEU A 16 -5.37 24.82 -6.86
CA LEU A 16 -5.66 23.71 -7.76
C LEU A 16 -7.02 23.09 -7.41
N ARG A 17 -7.87 22.91 -8.43
CA ARG A 17 -9.14 22.17 -8.33
C ARG A 17 -9.09 20.96 -9.23
N LEU A 18 -9.39 19.79 -8.68
CA LEU A 18 -9.50 18.54 -9.43
C LEU A 18 -10.87 17.91 -9.18
N SER A 19 -11.50 17.46 -10.26
CA SER A 19 -12.64 16.55 -10.20
C SER A 19 -12.18 15.14 -10.53
N PHE A 20 -12.69 14.18 -9.77
CA PHE A 20 -12.44 12.75 -9.92
C PHE A 20 -13.69 12.04 -10.46
N LEU A 21 -14.69 12.78 -10.92
CA LEU A 21 -15.86 12.21 -11.55
C LEU A 21 -15.53 11.78 -12.99
N GLY A 22 -15.97 10.58 -13.37
CA GLY A 22 -15.96 10.12 -14.74
C GLY A 22 -17.04 10.83 -15.57
N ALA A 23 -17.05 10.56 -16.88
CA ALA A 23 -18.06 11.10 -17.79
C ALA A 23 -19.50 10.71 -17.42
N ASP A 24 -19.67 9.64 -16.63
CA ASP A 24 -20.96 9.17 -16.10
C ASP A 24 -21.37 9.88 -14.80
N GLY A 25 -20.60 10.87 -14.35
CA GLY A 25 -20.82 11.59 -13.10
C GLY A 25 -20.53 10.77 -11.83
N LYS A 26 -19.95 9.57 -11.96
CA LYS A 26 -19.58 8.73 -10.81
C LYS A 26 -18.10 8.89 -10.46
N PRO A 27 -17.71 8.69 -9.19
CA PRO A 27 -16.30 8.67 -8.81
C PRO A 27 -15.50 7.65 -9.63
N SER A 28 -14.37 8.10 -10.17
CA SER A 28 -13.45 7.25 -10.92
C SER A 28 -12.81 6.22 -9.99
N LYS A 29 -12.75 4.97 -10.46
CA LYS A 29 -12.09 3.87 -9.73
C LYS A 29 -10.57 3.91 -9.85
N LEU A 30 -10.06 4.52 -10.92
CA LEU A 30 -8.64 4.71 -11.19
C LEU A 30 -8.42 6.14 -11.64
N VAL A 31 -7.41 6.79 -11.07
CA VAL A 31 -7.02 8.15 -11.40
C VAL A 31 -5.51 8.17 -11.54
N VAL A 32 -5.03 8.75 -12.63
CA VAL A 32 -3.60 8.92 -12.89
C VAL A 32 -3.28 10.41 -12.91
N LEU A 33 -2.36 10.83 -12.04
CA LEU A 33 -1.87 12.21 -12.00
C LEU A 33 -0.56 12.31 -12.79
N GLY A 34 -0.65 12.76 -14.05
CA GLY A 34 0.52 12.95 -14.91
C GLY A 34 1.12 14.35 -14.80
N GLY A 35 2.45 14.46 -14.87
CA GLY A 35 3.14 15.75 -14.98
C GLY A 35 4.65 15.66 -14.72
N PRO A 36 5.43 16.71 -15.06
CA PRO A 36 6.87 16.75 -14.83
C PRO A 36 7.27 16.55 -13.36
N ASN A 37 8.55 16.24 -13.11
CA ASN A 37 9.07 16.19 -11.74
C ASN A 37 8.97 17.57 -11.08
N GLY A 38 8.53 17.58 -9.81
CA GLY A 38 8.27 18.82 -9.08
C GLY A 38 6.94 19.51 -9.39
N SER A 39 6.07 18.94 -10.26
CA SER A 39 4.77 19.54 -10.60
C SER A 39 3.71 19.47 -9.48
N GLY A 40 4.04 18.88 -8.32
CA GLY A 40 3.15 18.80 -7.17
C GLY A 40 2.29 17.53 -7.08
N LYS A 41 2.56 16.48 -7.89
CA LYS A 41 1.83 15.19 -7.84
C LYS A 41 1.72 14.62 -6.41
N THR A 42 2.86 14.45 -5.75
CA THR A 42 2.94 14.01 -4.34
C THR A 42 2.19 14.96 -3.40
N ALA A 43 2.21 16.27 -3.66
CA ALA A 43 1.45 17.23 -2.84
C ALA A 43 -0.07 17.04 -3.00
N VAL A 44 -0.56 16.71 -4.20
CA VAL A 44 -1.97 16.34 -4.41
C VAL A 44 -2.32 15.06 -3.65
N LEU A 45 -1.50 14.01 -3.76
CA LEU A 45 -1.72 12.74 -3.04
C LEU A 45 -1.75 12.95 -1.53
N GLU A 46 -0.80 13.70 -0.99
CA GLU A 46 -0.77 14.00 0.45
C GLU A 46 -1.93 14.91 0.89
N ALA A 47 -2.39 15.83 0.04
CA ALA A 47 -3.59 16.61 0.34
C ALA A 47 -4.85 15.72 0.43
N VAL A 48 -4.96 14.71 -0.43
CA VAL A 48 -6.02 13.70 -0.36
C VAL A 48 -5.96 12.92 0.96
N LEU A 49 -4.76 12.45 1.36
CA LEU A 49 -4.58 11.74 2.63
C LEU A 49 -4.95 12.60 3.84
N LEU A 50 -4.57 13.88 3.82
CA LEU A 50 -4.91 14.85 4.85
C LEU A 50 -6.43 15.06 4.94
N ALA A 51 -7.09 15.27 3.81
CA ALA A 51 -8.55 15.42 3.76
C ALA A 51 -9.30 14.13 4.14
N ALA A 52 -8.70 12.97 3.92
CA ALA A 52 -9.22 11.67 4.33
C ALA A 52 -9.00 11.34 5.82
N GLY A 53 -8.27 12.19 6.55
CA GLY A 53 -7.98 11.98 7.98
C GLY A 53 -6.80 11.03 8.26
N ASN A 54 -5.95 10.74 7.27
CA ASN A 54 -4.80 9.83 7.39
C ASN A 54 -3.46 10.58 7.36
N ARG A 55 -3.31 11.54 8.28
CA ARG A 55 -2.10 12.37 8.39
C ARG A 55 -0.83 11.54 8.61
N ASP A 56 -0.96 10.40 9.27
CA ASP A 56 0.11 9.44 9.56
C ASP A 56 0.67 8.74 8.32
N LEU A 57 -0.10 8.71 7.22
CA LEU A 57 0.36 8.20 5.93
C LEU A 57 1.09 9.28 5.11
N ALA A 58 0.76 10.55 5.33
CA ALA A 58 1.45 11.67 4.69
C ALA A 58 2.85 11.88 5.30
N ARG A 59 3.80 12.35 4.50
CA ARG A 59 5.23 12.37 4.86
C ARG A 59 5.87 13.75 4.80
N GLY A 60 5.40 14.61 3.92
CA GLY A 60 5.95 15.95 3.80
C GLY A 60 5.60 16.83 5.00
N GLN A 61 6.05 18.08 4.95
CA GLN A 61 5.82 19.03 6.03
C GLN A 61 4.32 19.27 6.25
N PHE A 62 3.97 19.61 7.49
CA PHE A 62 2.62 19.94 7.94
C PHE A 62 2.61 21.28 8.67
N GLY A 63 1.41 21.84 8.89
CA GLY A 63 1.27 23.13 9.57
C GLY A 63 2.00 24.23 8.81
N LYS A 64 2.67 25.14 9.51
CA LYS A 64 3.33 26.30 8.87
C LYS A 64 4.35 25.93 7.79
N GLY A 65 5.06 24.80 7.93
CA GLY A 65 6.03 24.34 6.93
C GLY A 65 5.39 23.88 5.62
N ALA A 66 4.09 23.57 5.63
CA ALA A 66 3.36 23.17 4.43
C ALA A 66 2.75 24.35 3.66
N ILE A 67 2.89 25.58 4.14
CA ILE A 67 2.31 26.77 3.49
C ILE A 67 3.17 27.12 2.26
N HIS A 68 2.51 27.29 1.12
CA HIS A 68 3.13 27.74 -0.14
C HIS A 68 3.76 29.12 0.04
N ALA A 69 4.90 29.35 -0.60
CA ALA A 69 5.59 30.63 -0.54
C ALA A 69 4.67 31.78 -0.99
N GLY A 70 4.53 32.80 -0.15
CA GLY A 70 3.65 33.94 -0.40
C GLY A 70 2.19 33.77 0.05
N CYS A 71 1.84 32.64 0.67
CA CYS A 71 0.54 32.44 1.33
C CYS A 71 0.64 32.62 2.85
N ASN A 72 -0.46 33.01 3.48
CA ASN A 72 -0.55 33.16 4.95
C ASN A 72 -1.03 31.87 5.64
N ASP A 73 -1.71 31.00 4.91
CA ASP A 73 -2.25 29.71 5.35
C ASP A 73 -2.41 28.78 4.12
N TYR A 74 -2.77 27.52 4.35
CA TYR A 74 -3.26 26.61 3.32
C TYR A 74 -4.65 26.08 3.67
N LYS A 75 -5.45 25.77 2.65
CA LYS A 75 -6.75 25.13 2.79
C LYS A 75 -6.88 23.98 1.82
N ILE A 76 -7.36 22.85 2.30
CA ILE A 76 -7.70 21.68 1.49
C ILE A 76 -9.19 21.41 1.74
N THR A 77 -9.98 21.46 0.67
CA THR A 77 -11.41 21.13 0.70
C THR A 77 -11.61 19.89 -0.17
N ALA A 78 -12.24 18.85 0.36
CA ALA A 78 -12.52 17.63 -0.39
C ALA A 78 -13.99 17.22 -0.25
N ILE A 79 -14.54 16.64 -1.31
CA ILE A 79 -15.89 16.08 -1.32
C ILE A 79 -15.78 14.57 -1.49
N PHE A 80 -16.35 13.83 -0.54
CA PHE A 80 -16.40 12.37 -0.58
C PHE A 80 -17.84 11.89 -0.76
N ALA A 81 -18.07 10.98 -1.70
CA ALA A 81 -19.31 10.24 -1.80
C ALA A 81 -19.46 9.31 -0.57
N GLY A 82 -20.60 9.43 0.13
CA GLY A 82 -20.99 8.54 1.21
C GLY A 82 -22.44 8.05 1.09
N LYS A 83 -22.85 7.17 2.01
CA LYS A 83 -24.14 6.43 1.91
C LYS A 83 -25.38 7.32 1.99
N THR A 84 -25.30 8.43 2.71
CA THR A 84 -26.41 9.37 2.96
C THR A 84 -26.28 10.66 2.14
N GLY A 85 -25.34 10.71 1.18
CA GLY A 85 -25.01 11.91 0.41
C GLY A 85 -23.52 12.22 0.43
N PRO A 86 -23.09 13.28 -0.28
CA PRO A 86 -21.71 13.76 -0.27
C PRO A 86 -21.34 14.37 1.09
N TYR A 87 -20.10 14.17 1.50
CA TYR A 87 -19.50 14.70 2.71
C TYR A 87 -18.38 15.67 2.33
N THR A 88 -18.47 16.91 2.80
CA THR A 88 -17.42 17.92 2.59
C THR A 88 -16.50 17.97 3.80
N VAL A 89 -15.20 17.87 3.54
CA VAL A 89 -14.14 17.99 4.53
C VAL A 89 -13.30 19.21 4.22
N GLU A 90 -12.99 19.99 5.25
CA GLU A 90 -12.03 21.08 5.18
C GLU A 90 -10.88 20.82 6.15
N TYR A 91 -9.67 21.06 5.69
CA TYR A 91 -8.43 20.91 6.45
C TYR A 91 -7.55 22.14 6.21
N SER A 92 -7.03 22.76 7.26
CA SER A 92 -6.08 23.89 7.16
C SER A 92 -4.90 23.71 8.11
N ALA A 93 -3.94 24.64 8.10
CA ALA A 93 -2.80 24.58 9.03
C ALA A 93 -3.23 24.77 10.49
N ALA A 94 -4.34 25.47 10.72
CA ALA A 94 -4.80 25.88 12.05
C ALA A 94 -5.86 24.94 12.65
N THR A 95 -6.60 24.20 11.84
CA THR A 95 -7.67 23.31 12.32
C THR A 95 -7.27 21.84 12.29
N SER A 96 -7.50 21.16 13.42
CA SER A 96 -7.57 19.71 13.41
C SER A 96 -8.86 19.30 12.68
N PRO A 97 -8.83 18.33 11.75
CA PRO A 97 -10.01 17.93 11.01
C PRO A 97 -11.08 17.43 11.99
N LYS A 98 -12.34 17.70 11.65
CA LYS A 98 -13.49 17.04 12.30
C LYS A 98 -13.31 15.50 12.20
N PRO A 99 -13.92 14.71 13.10
CA PRO A 99 -13.83 13.25 13.04
C PRO A 99 -14.47 12.74 11.76
N PHE A 100 -13.67 12.64 10.71
CA PHE A 100 -13.96 12.06 9.42
C PHE A 100 -12.73 11.25 9.02
N LYS A 101 -12.93 9.97 8.76
CA LYS A 101 -11.85 9.07 8.36
C LYS A 101 -12.33 8.20 7.22
N VAL A 102 -11.58 8.23 6.13
CA VAL A 102 -11.68 7.25 5.04
C VAL A 102 -10.50 6.33 5.19
N ASP A 103 -10.71 5.02 5.18
CA ASP A 103 -9.58 4.09 5.24
C ASP A 103 -8.75 4.20 3.97
N CYS A 104 -7.52 4.67 4.12
CA CYS A 104 -6.57 4.87 3.03
C CYS A 104 -5.34 3.99 3.19
N ASP A 105 -4.69 3.70 2.06
CA ASP A 105 -3.33 3.18 2.03
C ASP A 105 -2.45 4.05 1.12
N TYR A 106 -1.15 4.04 1.37
CA TYR A 106 -0.17 4.81 0.62
C TYR A 106 1.04 3.93 0.26
N PHE A 107 1.29 3.85 -1.04
CA PHE A 107 2.39 3.12 -1.64
C PHE A 107 3.34 4.09 -2.34
N SER A 108 4.56 4.28 -1.82
CA SER A 108 5.63 4.93 -2.59
C SER A 108 6.59 3.92 -3.21
N SER A 109 6.97 4.17 -4.47
CA SER A 109 7.96 3.45 -5.28
C SER A 109 9.39 3.59 -4.72
N TRP A 110 9.74 4.79 -4.25
CA TRP A 110 11.13 5.24 -4.10
C TRP A 110 11.75 4.94 -2.74
N ARG A 111 11.09 4.17 -1.87
CA ARG A 111 11.61 3.86 -0.54
C ARG A 111 12.10 2.43 -0.50
N ALA A 112 13.41 2.25 -0.24
CA ALA A 112 13.99 0.94 -0.03
C ALA A 112 13.36 0.31 1.23
N PRO A 113 12.50 -0.71 1.08
CA PRO A 113 11.99 -1.42 2.24
C PRO A 113 13.16 -2.13 2.93
N LYS A 114 13.04 -2.31 4.25
CA LYS A 114 13.99 -3.12 4.99
C LYS A 114 13.92 -4.55 4.48
N LEU A 115 15.05 -5.03 3.97
CA LEU A 115 15.26 -6.42 3.61
C LEU A 115 15.57 -7.19 4.89
N VAL A 116 14.70 -8.13 5.26
CA VAL A 116 14.69 -8.74 6.61
C VAL A 116 15.17 -10.19 6.63
N GLY A 117 15.47 -10.78 5.47
CA GLY A 117 15.84 -12.18 5.38
C GLY A 117 14.66 -13.10 5.68
N ALA A 118 15.00 -14.33 6.07
CA ALA A 118 14.06 -15.33 6.55
C ALA A 118 13.43 -14.92 7.89
N LEU A 119 12.20 -15.37 8.13
CA LEU A 119 11.41 -15.06 9.32
C LEU A 119 10.87 -16.34 9.96
N GLY A 120 10.78 -16.32 11.29
CA GLY A 120 10.07 -17.37 12.03
C GLY A 120 8.55 -17.25 11.90
N ILE A 121 7.85 -18.35 12.21
CA ILE A 121 6.39 -18.34 12.35
C ILE A 121 6.00 -17.54 13.61
N THR A 122 5.11 -16.57 13.44
CA THR A 122 4.57 -15.74 14.54
C THR A 122 3.08 -15.96 14.79
N ALA A 123 2.42 -16.81 13.99
CA ALA A 123 1.06 -17.26 14.23
C ALA A 123 0.89 -17.75 15.69
N GLY A 124 -0.09 -17.19 16.42
CA GLY A 124 -0.36 -17.53 17.81
C GLY A 124 0.58 -16.90 18.86
N LYS A 125 1.65 -16.19 18.49
CA LYS A 125 2.56 -15.52 19.43
C LYS A 125 2.20 -14.04 19.60
N LYS A 126 2.07 -13.56 20.84
CA LYS A 126 1.95 -12.13 21.18
C LYS A 126 3.35 -11.51 21.27
N GLY A 127 3.61 -10.47 20.48
CA GLY A 127 4.88 -9.70 20.48
C GLY A 127 5.66 -9.80 19.16
N ASN A 128 6.47 -8.78 18.86
CA ASN A 128 7.39 -8.67 17.71
C ASN A 128 6.79 -8.50 16.30
N ARG A 129 5.53 -8.09 16.15
CA ARG A 129 5.06 -7.62 14.83
C ARG A 129 5.68 -6.26 14.51
N PRO A 130 6.29 -6.08 13.32
CA PRO A 130 6.85 -4.79 12.95
C PRO A 130 5.73 -3.75 12.84
N LEU A 131 6.10 -2.48 12.99
CA LEU A 131 5.16 -1.38 12.76
C LEU A 131 4.65 -1.43 11.31
N ARG A 132 3.39 -1.08 11.11
CA ARG A 132 2.80 -0.95 9.77
C ARG A 132 3.23 0.37 9.16
N ASN A 133 4.38 0.35 8.49
CA ASN A 133 4.93 1.49 7.77
C ASN A 133 5.64 1.00 6.50
N GLU A 134 6.03 1.94 5.63
CA GLU A 134 6.65 1.60 4.34
C GLU A 134 7.99 0.88 4.49
N GLU A 135 8.78 1.27 5.49
CA GLU A 135 10.07 0.64 5.80
C GLU A 135 9.90 -0.86 6.10
N ASN A 136 8.87 -1.23 6.87
CA ASN A 136 8.59 -2.62 7.21
C ASN A 136 7.60 -3.30 6.26
N ARG A 137 7.31 -2.73 5.08
CA ARG A 137 6.29 -3.28 4.17
C ARG A 137 6.60 -4.72 3.75
N ILE A 138 7.83 -4.97 3.29
CA ILE A 138 8.28 -6.32 2.91
C ILE A 138 8.21 -7.28 4.08
N TRP A 139 8.64 -6.86 5.28
CA TRP A 139 8.53 -7.68 6.49
C TRP A 139 7.07 -8.05 6.75
N ASN A 140 6.16 -7.08 6.77
CA ASN A 140 4.73 -7.33 7.01
C ASN A 140 4.14 -8.33 6.00
N ILE A 141 4.46 -8.18 4.71
CA ILE A 141 3.99 -9.10 3.65
C ILE A 141 4.57 -10.50 3.84
N LYS A 142 5.90 -10.63 4.02
CA LYS A 142 6.54 -11.93 4.27
C LYS A 142 5.93 -12.63 5.48
N GLN A 143 5.79 -11.90 6.60
CA GLN A 143 5.24 -12.46 7.83
C GLN A 143 3.80 -12.95 7.65
N TYR A 144 2.99 -12.22 6.86
CA TYR A 144 1.64 -12.63 6.52
C TYR A 144 1.62 -13.93 5.71
N LEU A 145 2.39 -13.99 4.63
CA LEU A 145 2.50 -15.18 3.77
C LEU A 145 3.01 -16.40 4.54
N ILE A 146 4.04 -16.23 5.38
CA ILE A 146 4.60 -17.29 6.22
C ILE A 146 3.57 -17.81 7.22
N ASN A 147 2.84 -16.92 7.88
CA ASN A 147 1.80 -17.33 8.81
C ASN A 147 0.65 -18.05 8.09
N ALA A 148 0.19 -17.53 6.94
CA ALA A 148 -0.84 -18.17 6.13
C ALA A 148 -0.41 -19.58 5.67
N ARG A 149 0.84 -19.72 5.23
CA ARG A 149 1.42 -21.02 4.84
C ARG A 149 1.47 -21.99 6.02
N ALA A 150 1.93 -21.53 7.18
CA ALA A 150 1.96 -22.33 8.39
C ALA A 150 0.55 -22.83 8.78
N TYR A 151 -0.47 -21.96 8.73
CA TYR A 151 -1.85 -22.35 8.96
C TYR A 151 -2.33 -23.42 7.97
N GLN A 152 -2.01 -23.30 6.68
CA GLN A 152 -2.36 -24.31 5.69
C GLN A 152 -1.74 -25.67 6.03
N THR A 153 -0.46 -25.70 6.41
CA THR A 153 0.25 -26.95 6.76
C THR A 153 -0.22 -27.56 8.08
N MET A 154 -0.69 -26.73 9.02
CA MET A 154 -1.19 -27.17 10.33
C MET A 154 -2.68 -27.52 10.35
N SER A 155 -3.44 -27.15 9.30
CA SER A 155 -4.86 -27.49 9.17
C SER A 155 -5.04 -28.98 8.86
N THR A 156 -6.03 -29.61 9.50
CA THR A 156 -6.27 -31.06 9.45
C THR A 156 -6.58 -31.60 8.04
N PRO A 157 -6.30 -32.91 7.77
CA PRO A 157 -6.43 -33.54 6.45
C PRO A 157 -7.82 -33.46 5.77
N ASP A 158 -8.88 -33.16 6.54
CA ASP A 158 -10.26 -33.10 6.05
C ASP A 158 -10.66 -31.74 5.44
N SER A 159 -9.76 -30.75 5.43
CA SER A 159 -9.98 -29.49 4.71
C SER A 159 -9.34 -29.57 3.33
N PRO A 160 -10.08 -29.33 2.23
CA PRO A 160 -9.51 -29.33 0.90
C PRO A 160 -8.32 -28.35 0.82
N ILE A 161 -7.17 -28.87 0.38
CA ILE A 161 -5.91 -28.12 0.19
C ILE A 161 -6.11 -27.01 -0.86
N ASP A 162 -7.07 -27.22 -1.77
CA ASP A 162 -7.51 -26.29 -2.78
C ASP A 162 -8.51 -25.28 -2.17
N GLY A 163 -8.16 -23.99 -2.19
CA GLY A 163 -8.95 -22.93 -1.55
C GLY A 163 -8.48 -22.47 -0.16
N SER A 164 -7.27 -22.84 0.28
CA SER A 164 -6.70 -22.28 1.52
C SER A 164 -6.44 -20.77 1.40
N GLN A 165 -6.49 -20.05 2.52
CA GLN A 165 -6.16 -18.61 2.58
C GLN A 165 -4.78 -18.32 1.99
N TYR A 166 -3.78 -19.18 2.23
CA TYR A 166 -2.46 -19.04 1.62
C TYR A 166 -2.52 -19.15 0.10
N SER A 167 -3.17 -20.19 -0.43
CA SER A 167 -3.29 -20.43 -1.87
C SER A 167 -3.93 -19.24 -2.58
N GLU A 168 -5.01 -18.68 -2.01
CA GLU A 168 -5.68 -17.51 -2.57
C GLU A 168 -4.75 -16.29 -2.60
N VAL A 169 -4.08 -16.01 -1.48
CA VAL A 169 -3.21 -14.85 -1.32
C VAL A 169 -1.99 -14.93 -2.23
N ILE A 170 -1.29 -16.07 -2.26
CA ILE A 170 -0.08 -16.22 -3.08
C ILE A 170 -0.42 -16.22 -4.57
N ASN A 171 -1.58 -16.77 -4.96
CA ASN A 171 -2.05 -16.70 -6.34
C ASN A 171 -2.31 -15.25 -6.77
N ARG A 172 -2.92 -14.41 -5.92
CA ARG A 172 -3.08 -12.98 -6.21
C ARG A 172 -1.74 -12.27 -6.41
N VAL A 173 -0.75 -12.57 -5.55
CA VAL A 173 0.61 -12.01 -5.71
C VAL A 173 1.20 -12.43 -7.06
N ASN A 174 1.05 -13.70 -7.42
CA ASN A 174 1.53 -14.25 -8.68
C ASN A 174 0.79 -13.72 -9.91
N ASP A 175 -0.50 -13.42 -9.78
CA ASP A 175 -1.29 -12.82 -10.85
C ASP A 175 -0.81 -11.40 -11.14
N VAL A 176 -0.55 -10.60 -10.10
CA VAL A 176 0.08 -9.27 -10.27
C VAL A 176 1.46 -9.41 -10.90
N TRP A 177 2.30 -10.33 -10.42
CA TRP A 177 3.63 -10.57 -10.99
C TRP A 177 3.58 -10.87 -12.50
N LYS A 178 2.66 -11.74 -12.92
CA LYS A 178 2.46 -12.10 -14.34
C LYS A 178 2.04 -10.92 -15.20
N MET A 179 1.43 -9.87 -14.65
CA MET A 179 1.14 -8.65 -15.42
C MET A 179 2.43 -7.94 -15.87
N PHE A 180 3.50 -8.01 -15.07
CA PHE A 180 4.80 -7.40 -15.37
C PHE A 180 5.75 -8.37 -16.08
N TYR A 181 5.63 -9.68 -15.82
CA TYR A 181 6.46 -10.73 -16.41
C TYR A 181 5.64 -11.84 -17.08
N PRO A 182 4.84 -11.52 -18.12
CA PRO A 182 3.81 -12.42 -18.67
C PRO A 182 4.37 -13.67 -19.37
N SER A 183 5.58 -13.58 -19.92
CA SER A 183 6.24 -14.69 -20.60
C SER A 183 7.14 -15.52 -19.68
N SER A 184 7.17 -15.20 -18.39
CA SER A 184 7.98 -15.92 -17.41
C SER A 184 7.17 -17.05 -16.79
N ASN A 185 7.78 -18.24 -16.62
CA ASN A 185 7.22 -19.31 -15.79
C ASN A 185 7.54 -19.08 -14.30
N GLN A 186 7.69 -17.82 -13.89
CA GLN A 186 8.09 -17.47 -12.54
C GLN A 186 6.89 -17.36 -11.61
N SER A 187 7.09 -17.72 -10.34
CA SER A 187 6.07 -17.59 -9.31
C SER A 187 6.69 -17.49 -7.92
N PHE A 188 6.03 -16.80 -7.02
CA PHE A 188 6.40 -16.76 -5.61
C PHE A 188 5.85 -17.96 -4.85
N SER A 189 6.65 -18.46 -3.91
CA SER A 189 6.25 -19.43 -2.89
C SER A 189 6.87 -19.10 -1.54
N VAL A 190 6.27 -19.61 -0.47
CA VAL A 190 6.88 -19.66 0.86
C VAL A 190 7.45 -21.05 1.10
N ASP A 191 8.73 -21.11 1.44
CA ASP A 191 9.46 -22.34 1.72
C ASP A 191 10.40 -22.18 2.93
N PRO A 192 10.86 -23.29 3.54
CA PRO A 192 11.92 -23.23 4.56
C PRO A 192 13.17 -22.54 4.02
N ALA A 193 13.78 -21.68 4.82
CA ALA A 193 15.00 -20.96 4.43
C ALA A 193 16.26 -21.84 4.49
N GLY A 194 16.20 -22.94 5.24
CA GLY A 194 17.25 -23.94 5.36
C GLY A 194 16.69 -25.28 5.80
N GLN A 195 17.58 -26.18 6.22
CA GLN A 195 17.21 -27.54 6.67
C GLN A 195 16.81 -27.55 8.15
N ASP A 196 17.30 -26.58 8.93
CA ASP A 196 17.02 -26.52 10.36
C ASP A 196 15.74 -25.73 10.63
N PRO A 197 14.84 -26.22 11.52
CA PRO A 197 13.63 -25.47 11.87
C PRO A 197 13.88 -24.06 12.43
N SER A 198 15.08 -23.80 12.95
CA SER A 198 15.52 -22.49 13.42
C SER A 198 15.79 -21.48 12.30
N ASP A 199 16.04 -21.96 11.08
CA ASP A 199 16.33 -21.10 9.91
C ASP A 199 15.09 -20.33 9.46
N GLY A 200 13.90 -20.80 9.87
CA GLY A 200 12.63 -20.17 9.56
C GLY A 200 12.21 -20.37 8.12
N PHE A 201 11.40 -19.44 7.62
CA PHE A 201 10.80 -19.47 6.29
C PHE A 201 11.13 -18.19 5.54
N ASP A 202 11.19 -18.29 4.22
CA ASP A 202 11.32 -17.14 3.35
C ASP A 202 10.35 -17.22 2.17
N VAL A 203 10.18 -16.09 1.51
CA VAL A 203 9.49 -15.97 0.23
C VAL A 203 10.54 -16.07 -0.87
N PHE A 204 10.32 -16.97 -1.81
CA PHE A 204 11.21 -17.21 -2.93
C PHE A 204 10.50 -16.91 -4.24
N LEU A 205 11.22 -16.31 -5.18
CA LEU A 205 10.86 -16.34 -6.59
C LEU A 205 11.39 -17.65 -7.19
N ASN A 206 10.48 -18.52 -7.62
CA ASN A 206 10.80 -19.72 -8.37
C ASN A 206 11.08 -19.32 -9.82
N LEU A 207 12.25 -19.70 -10.32
CA LEU A 207 12.65 -19.56 -11.72
C LEU A 207 12.48 -20.91 -12.45
N SER A 208 13.02 -21.02 -13.67
CA SER A 208 13.15 -22.33 -14.32
C SER A 208 14.06 -23.27 -13.52
N ASP A 209 13.93 -24.57 -13.80
CA ASP A 209 14.88 -25.60 -13.33
C ASP A 209 15.02 -25.71 -11.81
N ASN A 210 13.93 -25.48 -11.06
CA ASN A 210 13.88 -25.52 -9.59
C ASN A 210 14.81 -24.54 -8.88
N ILE A 211 15.30 -23.50 -9.57
CA ILE A 211 16.08 -22.43 -8.95
C ILE A 211 15.15 -21.53 -8.13
N LYS A 212 15.49 -21.31 -6.87
CA LYS A 212 14.78 -20.41 -5.96
C LYS A 212 15.67 -19.24 -5.58
N VAL A 213 15.17 -18.02 -5.78
CA VAL A 213 15.86 -16.80 -5.38
C VAL A 213 15.10 -16.17 -4.21
N PRO A 214 15.75 -15.96 -3.04
CA PRO A 214 15.11 -15.27 -1.92
C PRO A 214 14.64 -13.88 -2.33
N LEU A 215 13.50 -13.43 -1.80
CA LEU A 215 12.94 -12.11 -2.12
C LEU A 215 13.95 -10.97 -1.88
N ASP A 216 14.77 -11.04 -0.82
CA ASP A 216 15.76 -10.01 -0.53
C ASP A 216 16.94 -9.98 -1.51
N ALA A 217 17.10 -11.02 -2.34
CA ALA A 217 18.14 -11.09 -3.36
C ALA A 217 17.67 -10.62 -4.75
N LEU A 218 16.39 -10.22 -4.87
CA LEU A 218 15.85 -9.69 -6.12
C LEU A 218 16.33 -8.26 -6.38
N SER A 219 16.26 -7.83 -7.64
CA SER A 219 16.51 -6.43 -7.98
C SER A 219 15.48 -5.50 -7.33
N SER A 220 15.84 -4.23 -7.13
CA SER A 220 14.94 -3.25 -6.49
C SER A 220 13.57 -3.15 -7.16
N GLY A 221 13.51 -3.15 -8.49
CA GLY A 221 12.24 -3.11 -9.22
C GLY A 221 11.39 -4.38 -9.04
N GLN A 222 12.02 -5.54 -8.90
CA GLN A 222 11.30 -6.79 -8.60
C GLN A 222 10.75 -6.81 -7.17
N VAL A 223 11.54 -6.33 -6.20
CA VAL A 223 11.08 -6.16 -4.81
C VAL A 223 9.90 -5.19 -4.75
N GLU A 224 9.92 -4.13 -5.56
CA GLU A 224 8.85 -3.14 -5.64
C GLU A 224 7.54 -3.72 -6.21
N ILE A 225 7.62 -4.50 -7.30
CA ILE A 225 6.45 -5.19 -7.88
C ILE A 225 5.86 -6.17 -6.85
N PHE A 226 6.70 -6.91 -6.14
CA PHE A 226 6.25 -7.79 -5.05
C PHE A 226 5.59 -6.99 -3.92
N ALA A 227 6.17 -5.86 -3.51
CA ALA A 227 5.62 -5.00 -2.47
C ALA A 227 4.25 -4.43 -2.87
N LEU A 228 4.09 -4.02 -4.13
CA LEU A 228 2.83 -3.55 -4.69
C LEU A 228 1.78 -4.66 -4.63
N ALA A 229 2.12 -5.86 -5.11
CA ALA A 229 1.23 -7.01 -5.06
C ALA A 229 0.80 -7.35 -3.61
N GLY A 230 1.74 -7.28 -2.67
CA GLY A 230 1.50 -7.54 -1.25
C GLY A 230 0.65 -6.48 -0.55
N SER A 231 0.67 -5.22 -1.00
CA SER A 231 -0.24 -4.17 -0.45
C SER A 231 -1.71 -4.43 -0.76
N MET A 232 -2.02 -5.27 -1.76
CA MET A 232 -3.38 -5.58 -2.19
C MET A 232 -4.01 -6.80 -1.48
N LEU A 233 -3.34 -7.34 -0.44
CA LEU A 233 -3.80 -8.55 0.23
C LEU A 233 -5.01 -8.28 1.16
N PRO A 234 -5.98 -9.21 1.26
CA PRO A 234 -7.28 -8.92 1.90
C PRO A 234 -7.23 -8.63 3.42
N ASP A 235 -6.18 -9.02 4.14
CA ASP A 235 -6.01 -8.73 5.57
C ASP A 235 -5.18 -7.47 5.88
N THR A 236 -4.83 -6.68 4.86
CA THR A 236 -4.18 -5.37 5.03
C THR A 236 -5.16 -4.19 5.08
N TYR A 237 -6.46 -4.41 5.37
CA TYR A 237 -7.57 -3.45 5.61
C TYR A 237 -8.59 -3.33 4.46
N PRO A 238 -9.89 -3.06 4.75
CA PRO A 238 -10.83 -2.58 3.74
C PRO A 238 -10.42 -1.16 3.30
N VAL A 239 -9.49 -1.07 2.34
CA VAL A 239 -9.02 0.22 1.84
C VAL A 239 -10.07 0.80 0.89
N SER A 240 -10.51 2.03 1.18
CA SER A 240 -11.44 2.79 0.34
C SER A 240 -10.73 3.64 -0.73
N LEU A 241 -9.45 3.95 -0.50
CA LEU A 241 -8.61 4.74 -1.41
C LEU A 241 -7.13 4.35 -1.24
N ILE A 242 -6.48 3.96 -2.34
CA ILE A 242 -5.05 3.67 -2.38
C ILE A 242 -4.36 4.81 -3.15
N CYS A 243 -3.40 5.48 -2.52
CA CYS A 243 -2.52 6.44 -3.18
C CYS A 243 -1.23 5.72 -3.59
N ILE A 244 -0.88 5.76 -4.88
CA ILE A 244 0.38 5.25 -5.41
C ILE A 244 1.21 6.45 -5.86
N ASP A 245 2.42 6.58 -5.33
CA ASP A 245 3.36 7.66 -5.62
C ASP A 245 4.63 7.07 -6.26
N GLU A 246 5.01 7.60 -7.42
CA GLU A 246 6.16 7.16 -8.24
C GLU A 246 7.38 8.08 -8.07
#